data_AF-A0A6L5DT03-F1
#
_entry.id   AF-A0A6L5DT03-F1
#
_cell.length_a   1.000
_cell.length_b   1.000
_cell.length_c   1.000
_cell.angle_alpha   90.00
_cell.angle_beta   90.00
_cell.angle_gamma   90.00
#
_symmetry.space_group_name_H-M   'P 1'
#
loop_
_entity.id
_entity.type
_entity.pdbx_description
1 polymer ?
#
loop_
_entity_poly.entity_id
_entity_poly.type
_entity_poly.pdbx_seq_one_letter_code
_entity_poly.pdbx_strand_id
1 'polypeptide(L)'
;MAGQKKDYSYLDKVALESDKWNDLDKNELQVMAFRTFFLYGETRNKKMIPVLFRMYEFLISKTSSEERTKLLTALSGVIRTKNPKAVLALFPFIQVEEDGQIIRAASQFFVNLSVLSNKEFHSGTNILLELIKDAPEDRNSAYIILGLTDIENQKIIQMLSLVKPNLGTEVISILHNNGVQL
;
A
#
# COMPACT_ATOMS: atom_id res chain seq x y z
N MET A 1 -10.77 -18.08 -29.79
CA MET A 1 -11.83 -17.05 -29.69
C MET A 1 -11.22 -15.85 -28.98
N ALA A 2 -11.02 -14.73 -29.69
CA ALA A 2 -10.54 -13.50 -29.08
C ALA A 2 -11.68 -12.92 -28.22
N GLY A 3 -11.57 -13.01 -26.90
CA GLY A 3 -12.56 -12.44 -25.98
C GLY A 3 -12.67 -10.94 -26.24
N GLN A 4 -13.89 -10.44 -26.45
CA GLN A 4 -14.15 -9.02 -26.54
C GLN A 4 -13.60 -8.33 -25.28
N LYS A 5 -12.63 -7.44 -25.47
CA LYS A 5 -12.03 -6.68 -24.38
C LYS A 5 -13.08 -5.69 -23.88
N LYS A 6 -13.66 -5.93 -22.70
CA LYS A 6 -14.61 -5.02 -22.05
C LYS A 6 -13.96 -3.63 -21.95
N ASP A 7 -14.66 -2.59 -22.40
CA ASP A 7 -14.17 -1.21 -22.32
C ASP A 7 -14.37 -0.68 -20.89
N TYR A 8 -13.28 -0.21 -20.30
CA TYR A 8 -13.23 0.33 -18.94
C TYR A 8 -12.89 1.83 -18.92
N SER A 9 -12.93 2.51 -20.08
CA SER A 9 -12.62 3.93 -20.21
C SER A 9 -13.49 4.83 -19.32
N TYR A 10 -14.72 4.42 -19.05
CA TYR A 10 -15.68 5.18 -18.26
C TYR A 10 -15.36 5.20 -16.74
N LEU A 11 -14.58 4.24 -16.24
CA LEU A 11 -14.30 4.09 -14.81
C LEU A 11 -13.54 5.28 -14.20
N ASP A 12 -12.74 5.98 -14.99
CA ASP A 12 -12.01 7.17 -14.51
C ASP A 12 -12.97 8.31 -14.11
N LYS A 13 -14.16 8.38 -14.74
CA LYS A 13 -15.20 9.33 -14.36
C LYS A 13 -15.95 8.86 -13.12
N VAL A 14 -16.30 7.58 -13.08
CA VAL A 14 -17.00 6.95 -11.94
C VAL A 14 -16.17 6.99 -10.66
N ALA A 15 -14.84 6.96 -10.76
CA ALA A 15 -13.93 7.10 -9.62
C ALA A 15 -14.17 8.38 -8.78
N LEU A 16 -14.76 9.43 -9.38
CA LEU A 16 -15.07 10.69 -8.70
C LEU A 16 -16.52 10.76 -8.18
N GLU A 17 -17.35 9.77 -8.51
CA GLU A 17 -18.79 9.72 -8.24
C GLU A 17 -19.08 8.55 -7.28
N SER A 18 -18.77 8.75 -5.99
CA SER A 18 -18.82 7.65 -4.99
C SER A 18 -20.19 7.02 -4.79
N ASP A 19 -21.26 7.74 -5.14
CA ASP A 19 -22.63 7.26 -5.17
C ASP A 19 -22.84 6.14 -6.21
N LYS A 20 -22.09 6.15 -7.31
CA LYS A 20 -22.19 5.15 -8.39
C LYS A 20 -21.33 3.92 -8.19
N TRP A 21 -20.52 3.85 -7.13
CA TRP A 21 -19.64 2.70 -6.92
C TRP A 21 -20.40 1.41 -6.59
N ASN A 22 -21.61 1.52 -6.05
CA ASN A 22 -22.46 0.36 -5.80
C ASN A 22 -23.01 -0.29 -7.07
N ASP A 23 -22.99 0.43 -8.20
CA ASP A 23 -23.44 -0.07 -9.49
C ASP A 23 -22.36 -0.88 -10.23
N LEU A 24 -21.12 -0.83 -9.73
CA LEU A 24 -19.98 -1.53 -10.34
C LEU A 24 -20.00 -3.01 -9.97
N ASP A 25 -19.71 -3.85 -10.96
CA ASP A 25 -19.36 -5.23 -10.67
C ASP A 25 -17.98 -5.29 -9.97
N LYS A 26 -17.68 -6.44 -9.37
CA LYS A 26 -16.45 -6.63 -8.58
C LYS A 26 -15.18 -6.40 -9.39
N ASN A 27 -15.17 -6.79 -10.66
CA ASN A 27 -14.02 -6.64 -11.54
C ASN A 27 -13.87 -5.17 -11.97
N GLU A 28 -14.96 -4.49 -12.27
CA GLU A 28 -14.98 -3.05 -12.53
C GLU A 28 -14.45 -2.25 -11.35
N LEU A 29 -14.87 -2.58 -10.13
CA LEU A 29 -14.34 -1.96 -8.92
C LEU A 29 -12.83 -2.17 -8.78
N GLN A 30 -12.33 -3.40 -8.98
CA GLN A 30 -10.88 -3.67 -8.92
C GLN A 30 -10.11 -2.93 -10.01
N VAL A 31 -10.64 -2.85 -11.24
CA VAL A 31 -10.01 -2.10 -12.35
C VAL A 31 -10.01 -0.60 -12.05
N MET A 32 -11.11 -0.06 -11.52
CA MET A 32 -11.21 1.35 -11.12
C MET A 32 -10.20 1.67 -10.01
N ALA A 33 -10.14 0.83 -8.97
CA ALA A 33 -9.17 0.96 -7.87
C ALA A 33 -7.74 0.93 -8.38
N PHE A 34 -7.40 -0.08 -9.19
CA PHE A 34 -6.09 -0.21 -9.83
C PHE A 34 -5.69 1.08 -10.56
N ARG A 35 -6.56 1.57 -11.47
CA ARG A 35 -6.28 2.74 -12.31
C ARG A 35 -6.12 4.00 -11.47
N THR A 36 -6.99 4.20 -10.49
CA THR A 36 -6.99 5.38 -9.63
C THR A 36 -5.73 5.41 -8.75
N PHE A 37 -5.34 4.27 -8.17
CA PHE A 37 -4.14 4.16 -7.35
C PHE A 37 -2.88 4.40 -8.19
N PHE A 38 -2.82 3.78 -9.37
CA PHE A 38 -1.70 3.96 -10.29
C PHE A 38 -1.58 5.43 -10.74
N LEU A 39 -2.69 6.06 -11.14
CA LEU A 39 -2.73 7.47 -11.53
C LEU A 39 -2.25 8.40 -10.40
N TYR A 40 -2.64 8.11 -9.15
CA TYR A 40 -2.09 8.84 -8.01
C TYR A 40 -0.58 8.67 -7.89
N GLY A 41 -0.07 7.44 -8.03
CA GLY A 41 1.36 7.18 -8.02
C GLY A 41 2.11 8.00 -9.08
N GLU A 42 1.57 8.07 -10.30
CA GLU A 42 2.17 8.80 -11.42
C GLU A 42 2.14 10.32 -11.23
N THR A 43 0.98 10.86 -10.84
CA THR A 43 0.75 12.31 -10.77
C THR A 43 1.19 12.92 -9.44
N ARG A 44 1.21 12.12 -8.37
CA ARG A 44 1.42 12.53 -6.98
C ARG A 44 0.47 13.65 -6.55
N ASN A 45 -0.71 13.71 -7.16
CA ASN A 45 -1.70 14.74 -6.89
C ASN A 45 -2.33 14.52 -5.51
N LYS A 46 -1.91 15.30 -4.52
CA LYS A 46 -2.41 15.23 -3.14
C LYS A 46 -3.94 15.41 -3.03
N LYS A 47 -4.57 16.10 -4.00
CA LYS A 47 -6.04 16.26 -4.03
C LYS A 47 -6.77 14.92 -4.23
N MET A 48 -6.09 13.89 -4.72
CA MET A 48 -6.68 12.55 -4.89
C MET A 48 -6.73 11.76 -3.59
N ILE A 49 -5.95 12.11 -2.56
CA ILE A 49 -5.83 11.31 -1.32
C ILE A 49 -7.19 10.97 -0.68
N PRO A 50 -8.13 11.92 -0.50
CA PRO A 50 -9.45 11.59 0.06
C PRO A 50 -10.24 10.57 -0.78
N VAL A 51 -10.12 10.65 -2.10
CA VAL A 51 -10.78 9.72 -3.03
C VAL A 51 -10.13 8.34 -2.95
N LEU A 52 -8.79 8.27 -2.88
CA LEU A 52 -8.06 7.01 -2.77
C LEU A 52 -8.44 6.25 -1.50
N PHE A 53 -8.49 6.96 -0.36
CA PHE A 53 -8.78 6.34 0.92
C PHE A 53 -10.22 5.84 0.96
N ARG A 54 -11.18 6.68 0.56
CA ARG A 54 -12.60 6.27 0.46
C ARG A 54 -12.78 5.08 -0.50
N MET A 55 -12.09 5.08 -1.63
CA MET A 55 -12.15 3.99 -2.61
C MET A 55 -11.57 2.70 -2.05
N TYR A 56 -10.49 2.79 -1.27
CA TYR A 56 -9.90 1.63 -0.62
C TYR A 56 -10.78 1.08 0.50
N GLU A 57 -11.38 1.93 1.33
CA GLU A 57 -12.39 1.53 2.33
C GLU A 57 -13.58 0.81 1.66
N PHE A 58 -14.07 1.36 0.56
CA PHE A 58 -15.13 0.72 -0.21
C PHE A 58 -14.68 -0.63 -0.79
N LEU A 59 -13.45 -0.72 -1.30
CA LEU A 59 -12.86 -1.96 -1.79
C LEU A 59 -12.77 -3.02 -0.68
N ILE A 60 -12.36 -2.64 0.54
CA ILE A 60 -12.34 -3.54 1.71
C ILE A 60 -13.75 -4.11 1.95
N SER A 61 -14.78 -3.25 1.93
CA SER A 61 -16.17 -3.67 2.18
C SER A 61 -16.76 -4.63 1.13
N LYS A 62 -16.16 -4.72 -0.07
CA LYS A 62 -16.69 -5.48 -1.22
C LYS A 62 -15.80 -6.65 -1.67
N THR A 63 -14.61 -6.81 -1.09
CA THR A 63 -13.62 -7.80 -1.55
C THR A 63 -12.96 -8.54 -0.40
N SER A 64 -12.47 -9.76 -0.66
CA SER A 64 -11.70 -10.52 0.33
C SER A 64 -10.24 -10.05 0.39
N SER A 65 -9.54 -10.40 1.48
CA SER A 65 -8.09 -10.18 1.59
C SER A 65 -7.30 -10.84 0.45
N GLU A 66 -7.74 -12.00 -0.05
CA GLU A 66 -7.09 -12.67 -1.18
C GLU A 66 -7.15 -11.81 -2.45
N GLU A 67 -8.28 -11.16 -2.69
CA GLU A 67 -8.47 -10.32 -3.87
C GLU A 67 -7.70 -9.01 -3.77
N ARG A 68 -7.66 -8.40 -2.57
CA ARG A 68 -6.82 -7.23 -2.33
C ARG A 68 -5.33 -7.58 -2.44
N THR A 69 -4.92 -8.77 -2.01
CA THR A 69 -3.56 -9.29 -2.23
C THR A 69 -3.24 -9.45 -3.72
N LYS A 70 -4.19 -9.96 -4.53
CA LYS A 70 -4.03 -10.05 -6.00
C LYS A 70 -3.89 -8.66 -6.62
N LEU A 71 -4.71 -7.70 -6.19
CA LEU A 71 -4.63 -6.31 -6.64
C LEU A 71 -3.27 -5.67 -6.30
N LEU A 72 -2.80 -5.82 -5.05
CA LEU A 72 -1.49 -5.35 -4.60
C LEU A 72 -0.36 -5.92 -5.46
N THR A 73 -0.40 -7.23 -5.72
CA THR A 73 0.62 -7.93 -6.52
C THR A 73 0.61 -7.43 -7.97
N ALA A 74 -0.58 -7.31 -8.58
CA ALA A 74 -0.73 -6.80 -9.93
C ALA A 74 -0.23 -5.36 -10.06
N LEU A 75 -0.60 -4.49 -9.12
CA LEU A 75 -0.20 -3.08 -9.10
C LEU A 75 1.32 -2.95 -8.93
N SER A 76 1.91 -3.70 -8.00
CA SER A 76 3.36 -3.75 -7.79
C SER A 76 4.12 -4.23 -9.03
N GLY A 77 3.60 -5.24 -9.72
CA GLY A 77 4.16 -5.73 -10.98
C GLY A 77 4.14 -4.69 -12.11
N VAL A 78 3.05 -3.93 -12.22
CA VAL A 78 2.94 -2.84 -13.20
C VAL A 78 3.85 -1.67 -12.85
N ILE A 79 3.92 -1.25 -11.58
CA ILE A 79 4.88 -0.21 -11.13
C ILE A 79 6.30 -0.63 -11.51
N ARG A 80 6.70 -1.87 -11.18
CA ARG A 80 8.05 -2.37 -11.47
C ARG A 80 8.41 -2.32 -12.95
N THR A 81 7.48 -2.72 -13.82
CA THR A 81 7.75 -2.94 -15.25
C THR A 81 7.44 -1.73 -16.13
N LYS A 82 6.51 -0.87 -15.72
CA LYS A 82 6.04 0.27 -16.53
C LYS A 82 6.51 1.61 -15.98
N ASN A 83 6.34 1.87 -14.69
CA ASN A 83 6.68 3.17 -14.11
C ASN A 83 7.05 3.05 -12.62
N PRO A 84 8.33 2.81 -12.28
CA PRO A 84 8.77 2.70 -10.89
C PRO A 84 8.50 3.97 -10.07
N LYS A 85 8.42 5.15 -10.72
CA LYS A 85 8.12 6.43 -10.03
C LYS A 85 6.71 6.47 -9.44
N ALA A 86 5.83 5.56 -9.85
CA ALA A 86 4.48 5.41 -9.35
C ALA A 86 4.38 4.62 -8.03
N VAL A 87 5.48 4.41 -7.30
CA VAL A 87 5.51 3.65 -6.04
C VAL A 87 4.51 4.13 -4.98
N LEU A 88 4.16 5.43 -4.97
CA LEU A 88 3.13 5.98 -4.08
C LEU A 88 1.72 5.42 -4.33
N ALA A 89 1.50 4.74 -5.46
CA ALA A 89 0.25 4.00 -5.70
C ALA A 89 0.01 2.89 -4.67
N LEU A 90 1.04 2.45 -3.94
CA LEU A 90 0.90 1.45 -2.88
C LEU A 90 0.42 2.03 -1.53
N PHE A 91 0.37 3.36 -1.38
CA PHE A 91 -0.01 4.00 -0.11
C PHE A 91 -1.36 3.58 0.46
N PRO A 92 -2.43 3.39 -0.33
CA PRO A 92 -3.70 2.93 0.22
C PRO A 92 -3.59 1.58 0.96
N PHE A 93 -2.77 0.65 0.46
CA PHE A 93 -2.51 -0.65 1.10
C PHE A 93 -1.70 -0.55 2.41
N ILE A 94 -1.00 0.56 2.63
CA ILE A 94 -0.14 0.77 3.80
C ILE A 94 -0.89 1.56 4.88
N GLN A 95 -1.74 2.51 4.46
CA GLN A 95 -2.36 3.48 5.37
C GLN A 95 -3.82 3.15 5.73
N VAL A 96 -4.54 2.45 4.85
CA VAL A 96 -6.01 2.23 5.00
C VAL A 96 -6.35 0.77 5.26
N GLU A 97 -5.53 -0.16 4.78
CA GLU A 97 -5.74 -1.59 4.98
C GLU A 97 -5.79 -1.98 6.47
N GLU A 98 -6.57 -3.02 6.76
CA GLU A 98 -6.74 -3.57 8.10
C GLU A 98 -6.08 -4.94 8.25
N ASP A 99 -5.89 -5.66 7.15
CA ASP A 99 -5.17 -6.93 7.13
C ASP A 99 -3.66 -6.70 7.21
N GLY A 100 -3.09 -7.01 8.37
CA GLY A 100 -1.68 -6.84 8.65
C GLY A 100 -0.73 -7.56 7.68
N GLN A 101 -1.15 -8.67 7.07
CA GLN A 101 -0.31 -9.37 6.08
C GLN A 101 -0.23 -8.60 4.76
N ILE A 102 -1.32 -7.94 4.37
CA ILE A 102 -1.35 -7.07 3.19
C ILE A 102 -0.48 -5.83 3.43
N ILE A 103 -0.56 -5.21 4.62
CA ILE A 103 0.27 -4.05 5.00
C ILE A 103 1.76 -4.43 4.98
N ARG A 104 2.10 -5.58 5.56
CA ARG A 104 3.46 -6.14 5.59
C ARG A 104 4.01 -6.35 4.18
N ALA A 105 3.23 -6.99 3.31
CA ALA A 105 3.60 -7.20 1.90
C ALA A 105 3.72 -5.89 1.12
N ALA A 106 2.79 -4.96 1.32
CA ALA A 106 2.81 -3.65 0.67
C ALA A 106 4.05 -2.84 1.08
N SER A 107 4.45 -2.92 2.35
CA SER A 107 5.66 -2.27 2.88
C SER A 107 6.93 -2.83 2.23
N GLN A 108 7.02 -4.15 2.07
CA GLN A 108 8.13 -4.80 1.34
C GLN A 108 8.19 -4.36 -0.12
N PHE A 109 7.06 -4.38 -0.84
CA PHE A 109 7.01 -3.91 -2.22
C PHE A 109 7.39 -2.43 -2.32
N PHE A 110 6.90 -1.60 -1.41
CA PHE A 110 7.16 -0.17 -1.39
C PHE A 110 8.66 0.13 -1.26
N VAL A 111 9.36 -0.50 -0.30
CA VAL A 111 10.81 -0.29 -0.14
C VAL A 111 11.57 -0.77 -1.37
N ASN A 112 11.31 -1.99 -1.83
CA ASN A 112 12.00 -2.58 -2.97
C ASN A 112 11.81 -1.76 -4.26
N LEU A 113 10.61 -1.25 -4.50
CA LEU A 113 10.30 -0.42 -5.66
C LEU A 113 10.82 1.01 -5.52
N SER A 114 10.90 1.54 -4.30
CA SER A 114 11.44 2.89 -4.06
C SER A 114 12.91 3.01 -4.46
N VAL A 115 13.70 1.95 -4.30
CA VAL A 115 15.09 1.90 -4.80
C VAL A 115 15.13 2.13 -6.32
N LEU A 116 14.20 1.52 -7.06
CA LEU A 116 14.09 1.69 -8.51
C LEU A 116 13.58 3.09 -8.89
N SER A 117 12.65 3.64 -8.12
CA SER A 117 12.08 4.99 -8.32
C SER A 117 13.11 6.09 -8.14
N ASN A 118 13.79 6.07 -6.99
CA ASN A 118 14.55 7.22 -6.48
C ASN A 118 16.07 7.03 -6.62
N LYS A 119 16.53 5.84 -7.04
CA LYS A 119 17.94 5.45 -7.10
C LYS A 119 18.67 5.57 -5.74
N GLU A 120 17.91 5.62 -4.67
CA GLU A 120 18.40 5.74 -3.30
C GLU A 120 17.83 4.59 -2.47
N PHE A 121 18.74 3.79 -1.90
CA PHE A 121 18.42 2.54 -1.23
C PHE A 121 17.47 2.71 -0.03
N HIS A 122 17.59 3.82 0.70
CA HIS A 122 16.82 4.07 1.93
C HIS A 122 15.57 4.93 1.72
N SER A 123 15.30 5.41 0.50
CA SER A 123 14.22 6.37 0.27
C SER A 123 12.83 5.85 0.67
N GLY A 124 12.53 4.58 0.35
CA GLY A 124 11.27 3.96 0.76
C GLY A 124 11.20 3.73 2.28
N THR A 125 12.29 3.25 2.87
CA THR A 125 12.39 3.02 4.32
C THR A 125 12.20 4.32 5.10
N ASN A 126 12.82 5.41 4.68
CA ASN A 126 12.68 6.72 5.33
C ASN A 126 11.21 7.17 5.37
N ILE A 127 10.49 7.04 4.26
CA ILE A 127 9.06 7.39 4.19
C ILE A 127 8.25 6.54 5.18
N LEU A 128 8.48 5.22 5.21
CA LEU A 128 7.75 4.34 6.12
C LEU A 128 8.08 4.60 7.60
N LEU A 129 9.33 4.98 7.91
CA LEU A 129 9.71 5.36 9.27
C LEU A 129 9.06 6.65 9.72
N GLU A 130 8.87 7.64 8.85
CA GLU A 130 8.11 8.85 9.19
C GLU A 130 6.63 8.50 9.50
N LEU A 131 6.01 7.60 8.72
CA LEU A 131 4.65 7.13 9.04
C LEU A 131 4.56 6.45 10.41
N ILE A 132 5.56 5.63 10.77
CA ILE A 132 5.65 5.00 12.10
C ILE A 132 5.81 6.05 13.20
N LYS A 133 6.62 7.10 12.98
CA LYS A 133 6.83 8.17 13.98
C LYS A 133 5.60 9.05 14.15
N ASP A 134 4.84 9.27 13.08
CA ASP A 134 3.60 10.05 13.12
C ASP A 134 2.48 9.31 13.87
N ALA A 135 2.49 7.98 13.85
CA ALA A 135 1.49 7.13 14.50
C ALA A 135 2.14 5.92 15.22
N PRO A 136 2.93 6.15 16.30
CA PRO A 136 3.74 5.10 16.91
C PRO A 136 2.92 4.08 17.72
N GLU A 137 1.67 4.40 18.02
CA GLU A 137 0.72 3.53 18.72
C GLU A 137 -0.22 2.78 17.77
N ASP A 138 -0.26 3.14 16.49
CA ASP A 138 -1.13 2.50 15.50
C ASP A 138 -0.63 1.08 15.21
N ARG A 139 -1.53 0.09 15.31
CA ARG A 139 -1.25 -1.31 14.97
C ARG A 139 -0.63 -1.48 13.58
N ASN A 140 -0.97 -0.62 12.62
CA ASN A 140 -0.46 -0.66 11.26
C ASN A 140 1.06 -0.39 11.24
N SER A 141 1.57 0.44 12.17
CA SER A 141 3.00 0.65 12.36
C SER A 141 3.73 -0.66 12.68
N ALA A 142 3.13 -1.58 13.42
CA ALA A 142 3.72 -2.90 13.67
C ALA A 142 3.90 -3.70 12.38
N TYR A 143 2.88 -3.73 11.51
CA TYR A 143 2.94 -4.49 10.26
C TYR A 143 3.88 -3.85 9.23
N ILE A 144 4.01 -2.52 9.23
CA ILE A 144 5.05 -1.82 8.47
C ILE A 144 6.44 -2.27 8.95
N ILE A 145 6.69 -2.28 10.25
CA ILE A 145 7.95 -2.75 10.84
C ILE A 145 8.23 -4.21 10.46
N LEU A 146 7.25 -5.10 10.56
CA LEU A 146 7.41 -6.50 10.16
C LEU A 146 7.80 -6.61 8.67
N GLY A 147 7.19 -5.79 7.82
CA GLY A 147 7.54 -5.73 6.40
C GLY A 147 8.98 -5.24 6.17
N LEU A 148 9.45 -4.31 6.98
CA LEU A 148 10.83 -3.80 6.93
C LEU A 148 11.85 -4.84 7.43
N THR A 149 11.52 -5.62 8.47
CA THR A 149 12.42 -6.66 8.99
C THR A 149 12.60 -7.83 8.03
N ASP A 150 11.57 -8.15 7.24
CA ASP A 150 11.61 -9.23 6.24
C ASP A 150 12.57 -8.97 5.07
N ILE A 151 12.99 -7.73 4.88
CA ILE A 151 13.97 -7.38 3.85
C ILE A 151 15.37 -7.89 4.25
N GLU A 152 15.57 -8.31 5.50
CA GLU A 152 16.82 -8.85 6.04
C GLU A 152 18.03 -7.93 5.81
N ASN A 153 17.77 -6.61 5.77
CA ASN A 153 18.81 -5.60 5.55
C ASN A 153 19.28 -5.00 6.87
N GLN A 154 20.56 -5.19 7.19
CA GLN A 154 21.15 -4.70 8.45
C GLN A 154 21.01 -3.19 8.66
N LYS A 155 21.07 -2.38 7.59
CA LYS A 155 20.90 -0.92 7.72
C LYS A 155 19.46 -0.55 8.04
N ILE A 156 18.48 -1.23 7.43
CA ILE A 156 17.06 -1.04 7.77
C ILE A 156 16.82 -1.43 9.23
N ILE A 157 17.39 -2.55 9.69
CA ILE A 157 17.29 -2.99 11.09
C ILE A 157 17.89 -1.94 12.05
N GLN A 158 19.05 -1.38 11.71
CA GLN A 158 19.65 -0.28 12.49
C GLN A 158 18.77 0.98 12.53
N MET A 159 18.05 1.29 11.45
CA MET A 159 17.11 2.42 11.45
C MET A 159 15.86 2.12 12.29
N LEU A 160 15.40 0.87 12.31
CA LEU A 160 14.26 0.44 13.11
C LEU A 160 14.54 0.47 14.62
N SER A 161 15.77 0.15 15.04
CA SER A 161 16.13 0.21 16.46
C SER A 161 16.06 1.63 17.03
N LEU A 162 16.20 2.66 16.19
CA LEU A 162 16.06 4.06 16.57
C LEU A 162 14.61 4.48 16.84
N VAL A 163 13.62 3.82 16.22
CA VAL A 163 12.19 4.13 16.46
C VAL A 163 11.60 3.31 17.60
N LYS A 164 12.21 2.16 17.94
CA LYS A 164 11.76 1.26 19.01
C LYS A 164 11.40 1.96 20.34
N PRO A 165 12.19 2.90 20.88
CA PRO A 165 11.89 3.52 22.18
C PRO A 165 10.58 4.30 22.21
N ASN A 166 10.06 4.69 21.04
CA ASN A 166 8.86 5.52 20.91
C ASN A 166 7.61 4.71 20.58
N LEU A 167 7.70 3.39 20.37
CA LEU A 167 6.58 2.56 19.95
C LEU A 167 5.58 2.31 21.08
N GLY A 168 4.29 2.33 20.76
CA GLY A 168 3.21 1.99 21.68
C GLY A 168 3.21 0.52 22.10
N THR A 169 2.55 0.24 23.23
CA THR A 169 2.50 -1.12 23.81
C THR A 169 1.85 -2.15 22.87
N GLU A 170 0.81 -1.75 22.13
CA GLU A 170 0.15 -2.62 21.15
C GLU A 170 1.12 -3.02 20.03
N VAL A 171 1.83 -2.05 19.47
CA VAL A 171 2.84 -2.28 18.42
C VAL A 171 3.92 -3.25 18.91
N ILE A 172 4.47 -3.01 20.10
CA ILE A 172 5.48 -3.87 20.72
C ILE A 172 4.95 -5.30 20.90
N SER A 173 3.70 -5.45 21.35
CA SER A 173 3.07 -6.76 21.52
C SER A 173 2.96 -7.53 20.20
N ILE A 174 2.51 -6.86 19.12
CA ILE A 174 2.41 -7.48 17.79
C ILE A 174 3.79 -7.93 17.30
N LEU A 175 4.82 -7.09 17.45
CA LEU A 175 6.19 -7.44 17.04
C LEU A 175 6.72 -8.66 17.80
N HIS A 176 6.55 -8.69 19.12
CA HIS A 176 6.98 -9.80 19.97
C HIS A 176 6.28 -11.12 19.59
N ASN A 177 4.97 -11.07 19.34
CA ASN A 177 4.20 -12.24 18.91
C ASN A 177 4.60 -12.77 17.52
N ASN A 178 5.28 -11.94 16.73
CA ASN A 178 5.85 -12.31 15.43
C ASN A 178 7.37 -12.60 15.51
N GLY A 179 7.93 -12.75 16.71
CA GLY A 179 9.33 -13.11 16.92
C GLY A 179 10.34 -11.98 16.64
N VAL A 180 9.88 -10.73 16.52
CA VAL A 180 10.75 -9.58 16.27
C VAL A 180 11.11 -8.88 17.57
N GLN A 181 12.41 -8.82 17.85
CA GLN A 181 13.00 -8.04 18.93
C GLN A 181 13.92 -6.98 18.30
N LEU A 182 13.39 -5.76 18.11
CA LEU A 182 14.14 -4.62 17.56
C LEU A 182 15.25 -4.12 18.50
#